data_AF-A0A3Q0FT46-F1
#
_entry.id   AF-A0A3Q0FT46-F1
#
_cell.length_a   1.000
_cell.length_b   1.000
_cell.length_c   1.000
_cell.angle_alpha   90.00
_cell.angle_beta   90.00
_cell.angle_gamma   90.00
#
_symmetry.space_group_name_H-M   'P 1'
#
loop_
_entity.id
_entity.type
_entity.pdbx_description
1 polymer ?
#
loop_
_entity_poly.entity_id
_entity_poly.type
_entity_poly.pdbx_seq_one_letter_code
_entity_poly.pdbx_strand_id
1 'polypeptide(L)'
;MAAPMPFPAARGGHGWVPRAGVGEWRKRQGFAPSSAGYGPLRDLPDWSFVDGRPAPPWKGQLRRQQENEDFARRVVRLSTELSQAKQRWKKLQEAAQEQEQLRLQRQLQPKGGTLRGGGNKVP
;
A
#
# COMPACT_ATOMS: atom_id res chain seq x y z
N MET A 1 -11.54 -53.54 12.98
CA MET A 1 -12.24 -52.27 13.24
C MET A 1 -11.82 -51.29 12.16
N ALA A 2 -12.65 -51.05 11.14
CA ALA A 2 -12.33 -50.14 10.04
C ALA A 2 -12.92 -48.76 10.33
N ALA A 3 -12.08 -47.72 10.36
CA ALA A 3 -12.53 -46.35 10.51
C ALA A 3 -13.17 -45.87 9.19
N PRO A 4 -14.35 -45.22 9.22
CA PRO A 4 -14.96 -44.66 8.01
C PRO A 4 -14.20 -43.40 7.57
N MET A 5 -13.83 -43.36 6.29
CA MET A 5 -13.23 -42.20 5.63
C MET A 5 -14.18 -40.99 5.65
N PRO A 6 -13.69 -39.75 5.75
CA PRO A 6 -14.54 -38.57 5.72
C PRO A 6 -15.09 -38.35 4.30
N PHE A 7 -16.42 -38.43 4.16
CA PHE A 7 -17.13 -37.93 2.98
C PHE A 7 -16.91 -36.41 2.87
N PRO A 8 -16.52 -35.87 1.71
CA PRO A 8 -16.50 -34.43 1.53
C PRO A 8 -17.95 -33.91 1.61
N ALA A 9 -18.22 -33.09 2.63
CA ALA A 9 -19.46 -32.35 2.73
C ALA A 9 -19.56 -31.39 1.53
N ALA A 10 -20.21 -31.85 0.46
CA ALA A 10 -20.72 -30.98 -0.60
C ALA A 10 -21.84 -30.13 0.02
N ARG A 11 -21.46 -29.02 0.67
CA ARG A 11 -22.40 -28.00 1.08
C ARG A 11 -22.94 -27.33 -0.18
N GLY A 12 -24.13 -27.80 -0.59
CA GLY A 12 -25.02 -27.05 -1.45
C GLY A 12 -25.31 -25.69 -0.82
N GLY A 13 -24.88 -24.65 -1.51
CA GLY A 13 -25.23 -23.27 -1.21
C GLY A 13 -25.43 -22.59 -2.54
N HIS A 14 -26.58 -21.93 -2.72
CA HIS A 14 -26.90 -21.08 -3.84
C HIS A 14 -25.97 -19.85 -3.82
N GLY A 15 -24.71 -20.07 -4.18
CA GLY A 15 -23.69 -19.06 -4.36
C GLY A 15 -23.11 -19.25 -5.74
N TRP A 16 -23.08 -18.17 -6.51
CA TRP A 16 -22.38 -18.07 -7.80
C TRP A 16 -20.86 -18.21 -7.57
N VAL A 17 -20.40 -19.38 -7.14
CA VAL A 17 -18.99 -19.72 -7.13
C VAL A 17 -18.68 -20.18 -8.55
N PRO A 18 -17.85 -19.44 -9.31
CA PRO A 18 -17.48 -19.89 -10.64
C PRO A 18 -16.87 -21.28 -10.54
N ARG A 19 -17.16 -22.12 -11.53
CA ARG A 19 -16.54 -23.44 -11.69
C ARG A 19 -15.01 -23.30 -11.54
N ALA A 20 -14.39 -24.24 -10.83
CA ALA A 20 -12.95 -24.22 -10.59
C ALA A 20 -12.19 -23.95 -11.91
N GLY A 21 -11.33 -22.92 -11.92
CA GLY A 21 -10.61 -22.44 -13.11
C GLY A 21 -11.13 -21.13 -13.72
N VAL A 22 -12.45 -20.88 -13.71
CA VAL A 22 -13.03 -19.64 -14.29
C VAL A 22 -12.65 -18.41 -13.46
N GLY A 23 -12.66 -18.54 -12.13
CA GLY A 23 -12.26 -17.45 -11.23
C GLY A 23 -10.78 -17.06 -11.41
N GLU A 24 -9.90 -18.03 -11.63
CA GLU A 24 -8.48 -17.78 -11.87
C GLU A 24 -8.23 -17.14 -13.24
N TRP A 25 -8.94 -17.58 -14.28
CA TRP A 25 -8.92 -16.90 -15.57
C TRP A 25 -9.38 -15.45 -15.45
N ARG A 26 -10.47 -15.18 -14.72
CA ARG A 26 -10.96 -13.82 -14.47
C ARG A 26 -9.94 -12.94 -13.78
N LYS A 27 -9.27 -13.44 -12.73
CA LYS A 27 -8.19 -12.71 -12.04
C LYS A 27 -7.04 -12.39 -13.00
N ARG A 28 -6.63 -13.34 -13.84
CA ARG A 28 -5.57 -13.13 -14.86
C ARG A 28 -5.94 -12.05 -15.87
N GLN A 29 -7.23 -11.89 -16.16
CA GLN A 29 -7.76 -10.82 -17.01
C GLN A 29 -8.01 -9.50 -16.26
N GLY A 30 -7.70 -9.41 -14.96
CA GLY A 30 -7.96 -8.21 -14.15
C GLY A 30 -9.41 -8.02 -13.73
N PHE A 31 -10.26 -9.05 -13.85
CA PHE A 31 -11.64 -9.02 -13.37
C PHE A 31 -11.75 -9.53 -11.94
N ALA A 32 -12.89 -9.21 -11.32
CA ALA A 32 -13.27 -9.81 -10.05
C ALA A 32 -13.39 -11.35 -10.17
N PRO A 33 -13.02 -12.10 -9.13
CA PRO A 33 -13.01 -13.57 -9.16
C PRO A 33 -14.41 -14.16 -9.32
N SER A 34 -15.46 -13.48 -8.85
CA SER A 34 -16.86 -13.83 -9.03
C SER A 34 -17.58 -12.84 -9.94
N SER A 35 -18.65 -13.27 -10.60
CA SER A 35 -19.51 -12.41 -11.42
C SER A 35 -20.24 -11.34 -10.59
N ALA A 36 -20.52 -11.62 -9.32
CA ALA A 36 -21.08 -10.66 -8.35
C ALA A 36 -20.02 -9.74 -7.71
N GLY A 37 -18.77 -9.82 -8.16
CA GLY A 37 -17.72 -8.88 -7.78
C GLY A 37 -17.90 -7.50 -8.39
N TYR A 38 -16.90 -6.63 -8.25
CA TYR A 38 -16.91 -5.31 -8.91
C TYR A 38 -17.00 -5.45 -10.43
N GLY A 39 -17.64 -4.49 -11.09
CA GLY A 39 -17.78 -4.48 -12.55
C GLY A 39 -19.17 -4.08 -13.01
N PRO A 40 -19.37 -3.98 -14.33
CA PRO A 40 -20.56 -3.37 -14.90
C PRO A 40 -21.86 -4.09 -14.51
N LEU A 41 -21.81 -5.43 -14.38
CA LEU A 41 -22.96 -6.23 -13.97
C LEU A 41 -23.45 -5.93 -12.55
N ARG A 42 -22.57 -5.45 -11.66
CA ARG A 42 -22.91 -5.12 -10.27
C ARG A 42 -23.14 -3.64 -10.05
N ASP A 43 -22.41 -2.80 -10.77
CA ASP A 43 -22.32 -1.37 -10.46
C ASP A 43 -23.27 -0.52 -11.32
N LEU A 44 -23.75 -1.03 -12.46
CA LEU A 44 -24.81 -0.38 -13.23
C LEU A 44 -26.20 -0.70 -12.68
N PRO A 45 -27.18 0.22 -12.85
CA PRO A 45 -28.56 -0.04 -12.50
C PRO A 45 -29.20 -1.03 -13.48
N ASP A 46 -30.00 -1.96 -12.95
CA ASP A 46 -30.73 -2.96 -13.75
C ASP A 46 -31.90 -2.38 -14.57
N TRP A 47 -32.32 -1.15 -14.27
CA TRP A 47 -33.44 -0.47 -14.93
C TRP A 47 -33.28 1.05 -14.92
N SER A 48 -34.06 1.74 -15.74
CA SER A 48 -34.17 3.22 -15.76
C SER A 48 -35.61 3.61 -16.08
N PHE A 49 -35.97 4.87 -15.80
CA PHE A 49 -37.28 5.39 -16.22
C PHE A 49 -37.32 5.56 -17.74
N VAL A 50 -38.52 5.47 -18.34
CA VAL A 50 -38.73 5.68 -19.78
C VAL A 50 -38.30 7.08 -20.21
N ASP A 51 -38.49 8.07 -19.33
CA ASP A 51 -38.05 9.46 -19.52
C ASP A 51 -36.52 9.63 -19.52
N GLY A 52 -35.74 8.56 -19.28
CA GLY A 52 -34.29 8.60 -19.19
C GLY A 52 -33.75 9.05 -17.82
N ARG A 53 -34.62 9.26 -16.82
CA ARG A 53 -34.18 9.51 -15.44
C ARG A 53 -33.48 8.26 -14.90
N PRO A 54 -32.37 8.41 -14.15
CA PRO A 54 -31.66 7.28 -13.59
C PRO A 54 -32.51 6.60 -12.49
N ALA A 55 -32.33 5.30 -12.32
CA ALA A 55 -32.91 4.60 -11.18
C ALA A 55 -32.31 5.14 -9.86
N PRO A 56 -33.12 5.23 -8.79
CA PRO A 56 -32.61 5.59 -7.48
C PRO A 56 -31.57 4.56 -7.01
N PRO A 57 -30.49 4.99 -6.34
CA PRO A 57 -29.46 4.08 -5.88
C PRO A 57 -29.99 3.16 -4.78
N TRP A 58 -29.84 1.84 -4.96
CA TRP A 58 -30.06 0.84 -3.91
C TRP A 58 -29.05 0.96 -2.75
N LYS A 59 -29.49 0.56 -1.55
CA LYS A 59 -28.72 0.61 -0.30
C LYS A 59 -27.33 -0.05 -0.43
N GLY A 60 -27.23 -1.14 -1.19
CA GLY A 60 -26.00 -1.89 -1.38
C GLY A 60 -24.90 -1.09 -2.10
N GLN A 61 -25.25 -0.31 -3.13
CA GLN A 61 -24.28 0.55 -3.84
C GLN A 61 -23.86 1.74 -3.00
N LEU A 62 -24.79 2.38 -2.28
CA LEU A 62 -24.43 3.47 -1.36
C LEU A 62 -23.41 2.99 -0.32
N ARG A 63 -23.67 1.84 0.31
CA ARG A 63 -22.72 1.24 1.26
C ARG A 63 -21.34 0.98 0.63
N ARG A 64 -21.30 0.38 -0.57
CA ARG A 64 -20.03 0.09 -1.25
C ARG A 64 -19.28 1.35 -1.66
N GLN A 65 -19.98 2.40 -2.10
CA GLN A 65 -19.36 3.68 -2.44
C GLN A 65 -18.72 4.30 -1.19
N GLN A 66 -19.42 4.27 -0.06
CA GLN A 66 -18.89 4.75 1.22
C GLN A 66 -17.67 3.93 1.68
N GLU A 67 -17.74 2.59 1.60
CA GLU A 67 -16.60 1.71 1.92
C GLU A 67 -15.39 1.99 1.02
N ASN A 68 -15.61 2.21 -0.28
CA ASN A 68 -14.56 2.55 -1.23
C ASN A 68 -13.95 3.92 -0.94
N GLU A 69 -14.78 4.90 -0.57
CA GLU A 69 -14.32 6.24 -0.20
C GLU A 69 -13.47 6.21 1.07
N ASP A 70 -13.94 5.50 2.11
CA ASP A 70 -13.19 5.35 3.37
C ASP A 70 -11.87 4.61 3.16
N PHE A 71 -11.86 3.61 2.28
CA PHE A 71 -10.65 2.92 1.87
C PHE A 71 -9.68 3.87 1.16
N ALA A 72 -10.15 4.64 0.17
CA ALA A 72 -9.32 5.59 -0.57
C ALA A 72 -8.72 6.67 0.36
N ARG A 73 -9.53 7.24 1.26
CA ARG A 73 -9.09 8.20 2.28
C ARG A 73 -7.96 7.62 3.14
N ARG A 74 -8.09 6.36 3.57
CA ARG A 74 -7.06 5.68 4.35
C ARG A 74 -5.76 5.51 3.57
N VAL A 75 -5.83 5.09 2.31
CA VAL A 75 -4.65 4.93 1.44
C VAL A 75 -3.89 6.25 1.30
N VAL A 76 -4.61 7.35 1.02
CA VAL A 76 -4.01 8.68 0.88
C VAL A 76 -3.35 9.11 2.19
N ARG A 77 -4.04 8.94 3.33
CA ARG A 77 -3.49 9.27 4.64
C ARG A 77 -2.18 8.51 4.92
N LEU A 78 -2.16 7.20 4.75
CA LEU A 78 -0.96 6.39 5.01
C LEU A 78 0.19 6.76 4.06
N SER A 79 -0.11 7.00 2.79
CA SER A 79 0.89 7.41 1.81
C SER A 79 1.54 8.75 2.16
N THR A 80 0.74 9.71 2.63
CA THR A 80 1.24 11.03 3.04
C THR A 80 2.06 10.93 4.31
N GLU A 81 1.62 10.17 5.31
CA GLU A 81 2.37 9.92 6.56
C GLU A 81 3.75 9.29 6.27
N LEU A 82 3.81 8.26 5.41
CA LEU A 82 5.06 7.63 5.00
C LEU A 82 6.00 8.60 4.27
N SER A 83 5.45 9.39 3.35
CA SER A 83 6.24 10.37 2.59
C SER A 83 6.83 11.44 3.50
N GLN A 84 6.05 11.93 4.46
CA GLN A 84 6.51 12.88 5.47
C GLN A 84 7.58 12.27 6.37
N ALA A 85 7.41 11.03 6.83
CA ALA A 85 8.39 10.33 7.65
C ALA A 85 9.74 10.20 6.92
N LYS A 86 9.71 9.82 5.63
CA LYS A 86 10.91 9.73 4.78
C LYS A 86 11.60 11.08 4.63
N GLN A 87 10.85 12.15 4.41
CA GLN A 87 11.40 13.51 4.31
C GLN A 87 12.02 13.97 5.64
N ARG A 88 11.36 13.71 6.77
CA ARG A 88 11.89 14.05 8.10
C ARG A 88 13.19 13.30 8.37
N TRP A 89 13.24 12.01 8.09
CA TRP A 89 14.44 11.20 8.27
C TRP A 89 15.61 11.72 7.42
N LYS A 90 15.35 12.03 6.14
CA LYS A 90 16.35 12.62 5.24
C LYS A 90 16.89 13.96 5.78
N LYS A 91 16.01 14.85 6.23
CA LYS A 91 16.40 16.14 6.82
C LYS A 91 17.24 15.98 8.09
N LEU A 92 16.90 15.02 8.95
CA LEU A 92 17.68 14.73 10.15
C LEU A 92 19.09 14.23 9.80
N GLN A 93 19.20 13.40 8.77
CA GLN A 93 20.48 12.89 8.30
C GLN A 93 21.36 13.99 7.69
N GLU A 94 20.77 14.86 6.86
CA GLU A 94 21.45 16.04 6.29
C GLU A 94 21.92 16.98 7.40
N ALA A 95 21.05 17.31 8.36
CA ALA A 95 21.40 18.16 9.49
C ALA A 95 22.53 17.55 10.35
N ALA A 96 22.51 16.24 10.59
CA ALA A 96 23.60 15.57 11.30
C ALA A 96 24.94 15.66 10.54
N GLN A 97 24.93 15.49 9.22
CA GLN A 97 26.12 15.65 8.39
C GLN A 97 26.63 17.10 8.39
N GLU A 98 25.74 18.08 8.29
CA GLU A 98 26.09 19.50 8.38
C GLU A 98 26.69 19.84 9.74
N GLN A 99 26.14 19.33 10.85
CA GLN A 99 26.70 19.54 12.19
C GLN A 99 28.11 18.94 12.33
N GLU A 100 28.35 17.74 11.79
CA GLU A 100 29.69 17.14 11.77
C GLU A 100 30.67 17.98 10.93
N GLN A 101 30.25 18.46 9.75
CA GLN A 101 31.07 19.34 8.92
C GLN A 101 31.39 20.66 9.63
N LEU A 102 30.38 21.30 10.25
CA LEU A 102 30.57 22.51 11.05
C LEU A 102 31.47 22.26 12.24
N ARG A 103 31.35 21.11 12.90
CA ARG A 103 32.22 20.71 14.02
C ARG A 103 33.67 20.58 13.54
N LEU A 104 33.92 19.93 12.40
CA LEU A 104 35.25 19.81 11.82
C LEU A 104 35.82 21.18 11.41
N GLN A 105 35.03 22.05 10.79
CA GLN A 105 35.46 23.40 10.41
C GLN A 105 35.78 24.29 11.63
N ARG A 106 35.03 24.13 12.72
CA ARG A 106 35.23 24.87 13.99
C ARG A 106 36.36 24.29 14.84
N GLN A 107 36.91 23.12 14.52
CA GLN A 107 38.03 22.57 15.26
C GLN A 107 39.27 23.46 15.09
N LEU A 108 39.89 23.80 16.23
CA LEU A 108 41.14 24.53 16.24
C LEU A 108 42.25 23.67 15.63
N GLN A 109 43.22 24.32 15.00
CA GLN A 109 44.41 23.64 14.48
C GLN A 109 45.09 22.85 15.61
N PRO A 110 45.45 21.57 15.35
CA PRO A 110 46.10 20.75 16.36
C PRO A 110 47.44 21.37 16.75
N LYS A 111 47.67 21.58 18.05
CA LYS A 111 48.93 22.12 18.59
C LYS A 111 49.83 20.98 19.09
N GLY A 112 51.15 21.22 19.10
CA GLY A 112 52.14 20.31 19.70
C GLY A 112 52.77 19.33 18.70
N GLY A 113 52.51 18.02 18.87
CA GLY A 113 53.25 16.91 18.26
C GLY A 113 53.42 16.95 16.73
N THR A 114 52.49 17.56 16.00
CA THR A 114 52.54 17.73 14.54
C THR A 114 53.63 18.71 14.08
N LEU A 115 54.03 19.68 14.92
CA LEU A 115 55.09 20.65 14.60
C LEU A 115 56.50 20.15 14.99
N ARG A 116 56.61 19.05 15.77
CA ARG A 116 57.90 18.51 16.25
C ARG A 116 58.60 17.57 15.26
N GLY A 117 58.02 17.31 14.08
CA GLY A 117 58.56 16.41 13.05
C GLY A 117 59.47 17.04 11.99
N GLY A 118 59.63 18.37 11.98
CA GLY A 118 60.40 19.11 10.96
C GLY A 118 61.87 19.38 11.32
N GLY A 119 62.50 18.52 12.12
CA GLY A 119 63.92 18.61 12.46
C GLY A 119 64.76 17.71 11.55
N ASN A 120 65.35 18.31 10.52
CA ASN A 120 66.31 17.73 9.59
C ASN A 120 67.35 16.85 10.32
N LYS A 121 67.40 15.54 10.07
CA LYS A 121 68.58 14.71 10.38
C LYS A 121 69.48 14.73 9.15
N VAL A 122 70.57 15.49 9.24
CA VAL A 122 71.77 15.40 8.39
C VAL A 122 72.96 15.59 9.34
N PRO A 123 74.12 14.93 9.16
CA PRO A 123 74.51 13.92 8.17
C PRO A 123 74.33 12.46 8.62
#